data_AF-A0A2D6LHJ3-F1
#
_entry.id   AF-A0A2D6LHJ3-F1
#
_cell.length_a   1.000
_cell.length_b   1.000
_cell.length_c   1.000
_cell.angle_alpha   90.00
_cell.angle_beta   90.00
_cell.angle_gamma   90.00
#
_symmetry.space_group_name_H-M   'P 1'
#
loop_
_entity.id
_entity.type
_entity.pdbx_description
1 polymer ?
#
loop_
_entity_poly.entity_id
_entity_poly.type
_entity_poly.pdbx_seq_one_letter_code
_entity_poly.pdbx_strand_id
1 'polypeptide(L)'
;MAKVNVYKTFFEKKILPIMREEGKNREKLIYYLKLYTHLITAIEELGSRRGFDRLKIVSQLTRESHPGETHYIKYIHSLVRSVFSHKRRIKNILNKDPAADPLHAKTQLLTAQNICMLRILKLSSSA
;
A
#
# COMPACT_ATOMS: atom_id res chain seq x y z
N MET A 1 33.73 11.65 6.53
CA MET A 1 32.95 10.65 5.76
C MET A 1 31.51 11.13 5.67
N ALA A 2 31.04 11.52 4.49
CA ALA A 2 29.64 11.88 4.30
C ALA A 2 28.77 10.64 4.51
N LYS A 3 27.82 10.68 5.46
CA LYS A 3 26.76 9.67 5.55
C LYS A 3 25.96 9.74 4.26
N VAL A 4 26.28 8.87 3.31
CA VAL A 4 25.45 8.68 2.11
C VAL A 4 24.07 8.29 2.63
N ASN A 5 23.11 9.19 2.48
CA ASN A 5 21.73 8.89 2.83
C ASN A 5 21.22 7.88 1.80
N VAL A 6 21.30 6.60 2.17
CA VAL A 6 20.99 5.44 1.32
C VAL A 6 19.62 5.59 0.66
N TYR A 7 18.65 6.19 1.38
CA TYR A 7 17.31 6.47 0.87
C TYR A 7 17.32 7.56 -0.21
N LYS A 8 18.06 8.64 0.00
CA LYS A 8 18.24 9.71 -1.00
C LYS A 8 18.86 9.16 -2.27
N THR A 9 19.94 8.39 -2.13
CA THR A 9 20.65 7.80 -3.28
C THR A 9 19.79 6.78 -4.03
N PHE A 10 19.01 5.96 -3.33
CA PHE A 10 18.05 5.05 -3.96
C PHE A 10 16.99 5.83 -4.75
N PHE A 11 16.38 6.85 -4.13
CA PHE A 11 15.35 7.64 -4.77
C PHE A 11 15.87 8.36 -6.03
N GLU A 12 17.03 9.01 -5.94
CA GLU A 12 17.65 9.74 -7.04
C GLU A 12 18.06 8.83 -8.21
N LYS A 13 18.57 7.64 -7.92
CA LYS A 13 19.11 6.76 -8.96
C LYS A 13 18.09 5.78 -9.54
N LYS A 14 17.03 5.43 -8.81
CA LYS A 14 16.11 4.35 -9.18
C LYS A 14 14.66 4.80 -9.37
N ILE A 15 14.20 5.79 -8.62
CA ILE A 15 12.80 6.28 -8.70
C ILE A 15 12.70 7.48 -9.64
N LEU A 16 13.58 8.45 -9.48
CA LEU A 16 13.58 9.70 -10.25
C LEU A 16 13.67 9.51 -11.78
N PRO A 17 14.48 8.58 -12.33
CA PRO A 17 14.52 8.33 -13.77
C PRO A 17 13.16 7.91 -14.33
N ILE A 18 12.51 6.92 -13.71
CA ILE A 18 11.18 6.43 -14.11
C ILE A 18 10.12 7.54 -13.99
N MET A 19 10.25 8.40 -12.98
CA MET A 19 9.31 9.51 -12.79
C MET A 19 9.45 10.61 -13.87
N ARG A 20 10.62 10.70 -14.52
CA ARG A 20 10.91 11.64 -15.62
C ARG A 20 10.57 11.07 -16.99
N GLU A 21 10.52 9.75 -17.14
CA GLU A 21 10.10 9.08 -18.36
C GLU A 21 8.58 9.05 -18.51
N GLU A 22 8.05 9.33 -19.71
CA GLU A 22 6.64 9.08 -20.01
C GLU A 22 6.45 7.62 -20.42
N GLY A 23 5.53 6.91 -19.74
CA GLY A 23 5.22 5.53 -20.11
C GLY A 23 4.54 4.69 -19.03
N LYS A 24 4.20 3.45 -19.41
CA LYS A 24 3.43 2.50 -18.58
C LYS A 24 4.11 2.18 -17.24
N ASN A 25 5.44 2.22 -17.16
CA ASN A 25 6.16 1.96 -15.90
C ASN A 25 6.00 3.10 -14.89
N ARG A 26 6.00 4.36 -15.36
CA ARG A 26 5.72 5.53 -14.52
C ARG A 26 4.31 5.48 -13.96
N GLU A 27 3.32 5.18 -14.79
CA GLU A 27 1.92 5.05 -14.36
C GLU A 27 1.76 3.96 -13.29
N LYS A 28 2.35 2.77 -13.52
CA LYS A 28 2.34 1.67 -12.54
C LYS A 28 3.04 2.06 -11.24
N LEU A 29 4.20 2.73 -11.32
CA LEU A 29 4.95 3.16 -10.15
C LEU A 29 4.15 4.15 -9.31
N ILE A 30 3.58 5.19 -9.94
CA ILE A 30 2.72 6.17 -9.28
C ILE A 30 1.51 5.49 -8.65
N TYR A 31 0.90 4.53 -9.35
CA TYR A 31 -0.24 3.78 -8.85
C TYR A 31 0.10 2.99 -7.59
N TYR A 32 1.19 2.21 -7.58
CA TYR A 32 1.61 1.48 -6.39
C TYR A 32 2.06 2.39 -5.24
N LEU A 33 2.68 3.54 -5.53
CA LEU A 33 3.00 4.54 -4.51
C LEU A 33 1.74 5.09 -3.84
N LYS A 34 0.70 5.41 -4.62
CA LYS A 34 -0.60 5.86 -4.07
C LYS A 34 -1.24 4.79 -3.17
N LEU A 35 -1.27 3.53 -3.62
CA LEU A 35 -1.77 2.43 -2.81
C LEU A 35 -0.97 2.28 -1.50
N TYR A 36 0.35 2.29 -1.59
CA TYR A 36 1.26 2.16 -0.45
C TYR A 36 1.03 3.26 0.59
N THR A 37 0.94 4.52 0.17
CA THR A 37 0.69 5.65 1.09
C THR A 37 -0.66 5.52 1.79
N HIS A 38 -1.72 5.15 1.07
CA HIS A 38 -3.02 4.96 1.71
C HIS A 38 -3.05 3.76 2.66
N LEU A 39 -2.33 2.68 2.34
CA LEU A 39 -2.19 1.51 3.23
C LEU A 39 -1.44 1.86 4.51
N ILE A 40 -0.35 2.63 4.45
CA ILE A 40 0.37 3.11 5.64
C ILE A 40 -0.58 3.86 6.57
N THR A 41 -1.26 4.89 6.04
CA THR A 41 -2.15 5.69 6.87
C THR A 41 -3.30 4.85 7.43
N ALA A 42 -3.80 3.86 6.67
CA ALA A 42 -4.81 2.94 7.17
C ALA A 42 -4.32 2.04 8.30
N ILE A 43 -3.05 1.63 8.29
CA ILE A 43 -2.41 0.84 9.35
C ILE A 43 -2.19 1.70 10.59
N GLU A 44 -1.63 2.89 10.43
CA GLU A 44 -1.35 3.84 11.53
C GLU A 44 -2.63 4.29 12.24
N GLU A 45 -3.71 4.47 11.47
CA GLU A 45 -4.99 4.96 11.99
C GLU A 45 -6.05 3.84 12.05
N LEU A 46 -5.63 2.58 12.16
CA LEU A 46 -6.53 1.43 12.22
C LEU A 46 -7.53 1.58 13.39
N GLY A 47 -8.81 1.35 13.12
CA GLY A 47 -9.89 1.53 14.10
C GLY A 47 -10.50 2.93 14.12
N SER A 48 -9.84 3.93 13.52
CA SER A 48 -10.41 5.27 13.32
C SER A 48 -11.27 5.35 12.05
N ARG A 49 -12.13 6.36 11.97
CA ARG A 49 -12.88 6.66 10.73
C ARG A 49 -11.94 6.92 9.56
N ARG A 50 -10.87 7.69 9.79
CA ARG A 50 -9.91 8.10 8.76
C ARG A 50 -9.14 6.90 8.21
N GLY A 51 -8.72 5.96 9.06
CA GLY A 51 -8.10 4.71 8.64
C GLY A 51 -9.02 3.89 7.72
N PHE A 52 -10.31 3.74 8.07
CA PHE A 52 -11.27 3.06 7.21
C PHE A 52 -11.59 3.82 5.92
N ASP A 53 -11.59 5.16 5.93
CA ASP A 53 -11.74 5.97 4.72
C ASP A 53 -10.57 5.75 3.76
N ARG A 54 -9.34 5.58 4.26
CA ARG A 54 -8.18 5.19 3.45
C ARG A 54 -8.34 3.81 2.83
N LEU A 55 -8.83 2.82 3.57
CA LEU A 55 -9.14 1.49 3.01
C LEU A 55 -10.20 1.54 1.91
N LYS A 56 -11.20 2.42 2.05
CA LYS A 56 -12.20 2.63 0.99
C LYS A 56 -11.57 3.14 -0.30
N ILE A 57 -10.65 4.10 -0.21
CA ILE A 57 -9.90 4.62 -1.38
C ILE A 57 -9.09 3.50 -2.03
N VAL A 58 -8.33 2.72 -1.24
CA VAL A 58 -7.56 1.58 -1.76
C VAL A 58 -8.46 0.55 -2.44
N SER A 59 -9.62 0.24 -1.84
CA SER A 59 -10.61 -0.67 -2.44
C SER A 59 -11.17 -0.15 -3.75
N GLN A 60 -11.34 1.16 -3.91
CA GLN A 60 -11.80 1.79 -5.16
C GLN A 60 -10.71 1.73 -6.23
N LEU A 61 -9.48 2.16 -5.91
CA LEU A 61 -8.36 2.13 -6.85
C LEU A 61 -8.12 0.72 -7.39
N THR A 62 -8.14 -0.27 -6.51
CA THR A 62 -7.90 -1.68 -6.86
C THR A 62 -9.03 -2.37 -7.63
N ARG A 63 -10.11 -1.66 -7.99
CA ARG A 63 -11.08 -2.15 -8.99
C ARG A 63 -10.56 -2.01 -10.41
N GLU A 64 -9.65 -1.08 -10.64
CA GLU A 64 -9.03 -0.88 -11.94
C GLU A 64 -8.00 -1.99 -12.21
N SER A 65 -7.92 -2.44 -13.46
CA SER A 65 -6.96 -3.47 -13.87
C SER A 65 -5.84 -2.86 -14.71
N HIS A 66 -4.60 -3.05 -14.28
CA HIS A 66 -3.43 -2.76 -15.11
C HIS A 66 -2.92 -4.06 -15.77
N PRO A 67 -2.69 -4.07 -17.10
CA PRO A 67 -2.11 -5.23 -17.78
C PRO A 67 -0.80 -5.68 -17.14
N GLY A 68 -0.71 -6.98 -16.83
CA GLY A 68 0.44 -7.59 -16.14
C GLY A 68 0.50 -7.39 -14.62
N GLU A 69 -0.44 -6.65 -14.03
CA GLU A 69 -0.50 -6.39 -12.58
C GLU A 69 -1.77 -6.97 -11.92
N THR A 70 -2.70 -7.50 -12.72
CA THR A 70 -4.03 -7.94 -12.28
C THR A 70 -4.00 -8.88 -11.06
N HIS A 71 -3.05 -9.82 -11.02
CA HIS A 71 -2.93 -10.75 -9.90
C HIS A 71 -2.64 -10.02 -8.58
N TYR A 72 -1.65 -9.12 -8.58
CA TYR A 72 -1.27 -8.36 -7.38
C TYR A 72 -2.39 -7.42 -6.93
N ILE A 73 -3.02 -6.72 -7.87
CA ILE A 73 -4.11 -5.78 -7.58
C ILE A 73 -5.31 -6.51 -7.00
N LYS A 74 -5.72 -7.66 -7.58
CA LYS A 74 -6.80 -8.48 -7.03
C LYS A 74 -6.48 -8.98 -5.62
N TYR A 75 -5.23 -9.34 -5.36
CA TYR A 75 -4.86 -9.81 -4.03
C TYR A 75 -4.91 -8.67 -3.00
N ILE A 76 -4.36 -7.49 -3.31
CA ILE A 76 -4.49 -6.28 -2.48
C ILE A 76 -5.97 -5.95 -2.23
N HIS A 77 -6.80 -5.98 -3.29
CA HIS A 77 -8.23 -5.73 -3.19
C HIS A 77 -8.91 -6.68 -2.19
N SER A 78 -8.61 -7.98 -2.29
CA SER A 78 -9.17 -9.01 -1.42
C SER A 78 -8.83 -8.76 0.05
N LEU A 79 -7.55 -8.51 0.36
CA LEU A 79 -7.08 -8.21 1.71
C LEU A 79 -7.77 -6.96 2.29
N VAL A 80 -7.77 -5.87 1.52
CA VAL A 80 -8.37 -4.59 1.95
C VAL A 80 -9.88 -4.72 2.13
N ARG A 81 -10.56 -5.44 1.24
CA ARG A 81 -12.00 -5.69 1.33
C ARG A 81 -12.34 -6.53 2.55
N SER A 82 -11.56 -7.56 2.85
CA SER A 82 -11.68 -8.40 4.05
C SER A 82 -11.59 -7.56 5.33
N VAL A 83 -10.60 -6.66 5.42
CA VAL A 83 -10.48 -5.75 6.56
C VAL A 83 -11.67 -4.79 6.64
N PHE A 84 -12.03 -4.18 5.51
CA PHE A 84 -13.10 -3.19 5.46
C PHE A 84 -14.49 -3.77 5.81
N SER A 85 -14.79 -5.01 5.40
CA SER A 85 -16.06 -5.67 5.73
C SER A 85 -16.23 -5.90 7.23
N HIS A 86 -15.13 -6.04 7.97
CA HIS A 86 -15.14 -6.26 9.42
C HIS A 86 -14.94 -4.98 10.25
N LYS A 87 -15.03 -3.79 9.64
CA LYS A 87 -14.71 -2.50 10.30
C LYS A 87 -15.32 -2.32 11.70
N ARG A 88 -16.59 -2.72 11.90
CA ARG A 88 -17.29 -2.59 13.18
C ARG A 88 -16.67 -3.49 14.24
N ARG A 89 -16.41 -4.75 13.90
CA ARG A 89 -15.81 -5.74 14.82
C ARG A 89 -14.37 -5.38 15.16
N ILE A 90 -13.59 -4.95 14.16
CA ILE A 90 -12.22 -4.44 14.34
C ILE A 90 -12.20 -3.27 15.32
N LYS A 91 -13.05 -2.25 15.09
CA LYS A 91 -13.14 -1.09 15.99
C LYS A 91 -13.52 -1.48 17.41
N ASN A 92 -14.48 -2.38 17.58
CA ASN A 92 -14.92 -2.82 18.90
C ASN A 92 -13.82 -3.57 19.67
N ILE A 93 -12.98 -4.36 18.98
CA ILE A 93 -11.85 -5.04 19.62
C ILE A 93 -10.77 -4.02 20.00
N LEU A 94 -10.41 -3.11 19.09
CA LEU A 94 -9.38 -2.09 19.35
C LEU A 94 -9.75 -1.10 20.45
N ASN A 95 -11.05 -0.81 20.62
CA ASN A 95 -11.53 -0.01 21.75
C ASN A 95 -11.30 -0.70 23.11
N LYS A 96 -11.23 -2.03 23.14
CA LYS A 96 -10.97 -2.81 24.37
C LYS A 96 -9.48 -3.07 24.57
N ASP A 97 -8.78 -3.37 23.48
CA ASP A 97 -7.35 -3.62 23.44
C ASP A 97 -6.74 -2.93 22.20
N PRO A 98 -6.15 -1.74 22.37
CA PRO A 98 -5.53 -1.00 21.27
C PRO A 98 -4.32 -1.69 20.63
N ALA A 99 -3.68 -2.63 21.32
CA ALA A 99 -2.49 -3.33 20.84
C ALA A 99 -2.81 -4.61 20.04
N ALA A 100 -4.06 -5.09 20.11
CA ALA A 100 -4.49 -6.29 19.42
C ALA A 100 -4.37 -6.19 17.88
N ASP A 101 -4.22 -7.34 17.22
CA ASP A 101 -4.44 -7.49 15.77
C ASP A 101 -5.81 -8.14 15.49
N PRO A 102 -6.91 -7.36 15.50
CA PRO A 102 -8.26 -7.91 15.40
C PRO A 102 -8.47 -8.58 14.05
N LEU A 103 -8.82 -9.87 14.07
CA LEU A 103 -9.08 -10.66 12.86
C LEU A 103 -7.92 -10.61 11.85
N HIS A 104 -6.69 -10.45 12.34
CA HIS A 104 -5.48 -10.28 11.53
C HIS A 104 -5.53 -9.05 10.60
N ALA A 105 -6.31 -8.02 10.93
CA ALA A 105 -6.47 -6.85 10.09
C ALA A 105 -5.14 -6.13 9.81
N LYS A 106 -4.33 -5.88 10.84
CA LYS A 106 -3.02 -5.24 10.70
C LYS A 106 -2.10 -6.10 9.85
N THR A 107 -2.04 -7.40 10.11
CA THR A 107 -1.25 -8.35 9.31
C THR A 107 -1.65 -8.36 7.82
N GLN A 108 -2.96 -8.36 7.52
CA GLN A 108 -3.47 -8.31 6.15
C GLN A 108 -3.07 -7.00 5.44
N LEU A 109 -3.19 -5.86 6.12
CA LEU A 109 -2.78 -4.57 5.54
C LEU A 109 -1.27 -4.47 5.34
N LEU A 110 -0.46 -5.00 6.25
CA LEU A 110 1.00 -5.10 6.08
C LEU A 110 1.37 -5.99 4.89
N THR A 111 0.64 -7.08 4.67
CA THR A 111 0.84 -7.95 3.49
C THR A 111 0.52 -7.18 2.20
N ALA A 112 -0.58 -6.45 2.16
CA ALA A 112 -0.93 -5.59 1.03
C ALA A 112 0.14 -4.50 0.77
N GLN A 113 0.68 -3.91 1.84
CA GLN A 113 1.77 -2.93 1.78
C GLN A 113 3.04 -3.56 1.20
N ASN A 114 3.42 -4.76 1.64
CA ASN A 114 4.59 -5.48 1.15
C ASN A 114 4.48 -5.81 -0.34
N ILE A 115 3.30 -6.20 -0.82
CA ILE A 115 3.06 -6.39 -2.25
C ILE A 115 3.36 -5.09 -3.00
N CYS A 116 2.84 -3.95 -2.53
CA CYS A 116 3.11 -2.65 -3.17
C CYS A 116 4.61 -2.35 -3.17
N MET A 117 5.31 -2.54 -2.05
CA MET A 117 6.74 -2.27 -1.94
C MET A 117 7.56 -3.15 -2.89
N LEU A 118 7.31 -4.45 -2.93
CA LEU A 118 8.01 -5.37 -3.84
C LEU A 118 7.77 -5.01 -5.32
N ARG A 119 6.56 -4.55 -5.65
CA ARG A 119 6.25 -4.08 -7.00
C ARG A 119 6.96 -2.77 -7.34
N ILE A 120 7.00 -1.81 -6.42
CA ILE A 120 7.78 -0.58 -6.54
C ILE A 120 9.25 -0.93 -6.80
N LEU A 121 9.85 -1.79 -5.98
CA LEU A 121 11.25 -2.22 -6.13
C LEU A 121 11.50 -2.89 -7.49
N LYS A 122 10.61 -3.79 -7.92
CA LYS A 122 10.73 -4.47 -9.21
C LYS A 122 10.68 -3.47 -10.37
N LEU A 123 9.69 -2.59 -10.41
CA LEU A 123 9.58 -1.54 -11.43
C LEU A 123 10.82 -0.64 -11.45
N SER A 124 11.36 -0.32 -10.27
CA SER A 124 12.56 0.52 -10.09
C SER A 124 13.87 -0.17 -10.46
N SER A 125 13.87 -1.49 -10.58
CA SER A 125 15.05 -2.30 -10.94
C SER A 125 15.10 -2.67 -12.42
N SER A 126 13.97 -2.57 -13.12
CA SER A 126 13.84 -2.89 -14.56
C SER A 126 14.00 -1.66 -15.46
N ALA A 127 14.26 -0.49 -14.88
CA ALA A 127 14.68 0.74 -15.56
C ALA A 127 16.16 0.99 -15.27
#